data_AF-A0A6A3BZ78-F1
#
_entry.id   AF-A0A6A3BZ78-F1
#
_cell.length_a   1.000
_cell.length_b   1.000
_cell.length_c   1.000
_cell.angle_alpha   90.00
_cell.angle_beta   90.00
_cell.angle_gamma   90.00
#
_symmetry.space_group_name_H-M   'P 1'
#
loop_
_entity.id
_entity.type
_entity.pdbx_description
1 polymer ?
#
loop_
_entity_poly.entity_id
_entity_poly.type
_entity_poly.pdbx_seq_one_letter_code
_entity_poly.pdbx_strand_id
1 'polypeptide(L)'
;MADSSEFFKSMLAQFPMESFWDIPLYQWEGFWYRSYHLQATMALRSHFSSRDDDIILASSMKTGTTWLKALCFSIVNSAVDADNETLAKTNEDDHHHHPDPLVENHPAVYVQTLEVQVFTANPPPDYWNQSLKAPDKVMFLKYEDLKRDPIEEVKKLALFLEKPFGNEKEVEDVIWRCSLERLKNLELEVNKNGVDPWFGMQNSAFFRTGIVGDWKNLLSDEMSERLDQITEQKFKESGLCFQI
;
A
#
# COMPACT_ATOMS: atom_id res chain seq x y z
N MET A 1 24.31 1.10 30.52
CA MET A 1 23.60 0.81 29.26
C MET A 1 23.61 2.09 28.47
N ALA A 2 24.29 2.15 27.32
CA ALA A 2 24.19 3.31 26.46
C ALA A 2 22.73 3.47 26.02
N ASP A 3 22.22 4.70 26.01
CA ASP A 3 20.90 5.03 25.47
C ASP A 3 20.83 4.49 24.03
N SER A 4 19.77 3.74 23.69
CA SER A 4 19.61 3.16 22.35
C SER A 4 19.62 4.25 21.26
N SER A 5 19.24 5.48 21.62
CA SER A 5 19.34 6.68 20.80
C SER A 5 20.80 7.09 20.51
N GLU A 6 21.69 7.00 21.50
CA GLU A 6 23.09 7.40 21.37
C GLU A 6 23.90 6.36 20.59
N PHE A 7 23.62 5.08 20.84
CA PHE A 7 24.15 3.98 20.03
C PHE A 7 23.75 4.14 18.55
N PHE A 8 22.47 4.39 18.27
CA PHE A 8 22.00 4.55 16.91
C PHE A 8 22.63 5.76 16.20
N LYS A 9 22.76 6.91 16.88
CA LYS A 9 23.49 8.07 16.36
C LYS A 9 24.95 7.75 16.03
N SER A 10 25.64 6.99 16.90
CA SER A 10 27.03 6.57 16.65
C SER A 10 27.16 5.61 15.47
N MET A 11 26.12 4.80 15.23
CA MET A 11 26.05 3.89 14.09
C MET A 11 25.78 4.64 12.78
N LEU A 12 24.86 5.61 12.78
CA LEU A 12 24.57 6.46 11.61
C LEU A 12 25.81 7.19 11.10
N ALA A 13 26.69 7.63 12.01
CA ALA A 13 27.94 8.32 11.64
C ALA A 13 28.93 7.44 10.84
N GLN A 14 28.69 6.13 10.76
CA GLN A 14 29.52 5.19 10.00
C GLN A 14 29.07 5.05 8.53
N PHE A 15 27.89 5.57 8.18
CA PHE A 15 27.33 5.47 6.83
C PHE A 15 27.56 6.77 6.04
N PRO A 16 27.79 6.70 4.71
CA PRO A 16 27.77 7.88 3.86
C PRO A 16 26.45 8.64 4.03
N MET A 17 26.51 9.97 4.10
CA MET A 17 25.34 10.81 4.31
C MET A 17 25.28 11.90 3.24
N GLU A 18 24.10 12.09 2.66
CA GLU A 18 23.81 13.14 1.69
C GLU A 18 22.55 13.90 2.11
N SER A 19 22.47 15.16 1.70
CA SER A 19 21.28 15.99 1.93
C SER A 19 20.39 15.99 0.68
N PHE A 20 19.11 15.67 0.87
CA PHE A 20 18.09 15.77 -0.18
C PHE A 20 16.95 16.65 0.32
N TRP A 21 16.84 17.88 -0.21
CA TRP A 21 15.89 18.90 0.29
C TRP A 21 16.01 19.13 1.80
N ASP A 22 17.25 19.35 2.28
CA ASP A 22 17.58 19.55 3.70
C ASP A 22 17.24 18.37 4.62
N ILE A 23 16.91 17.21 4.04
CA ILE A 23 16.69 15.97 4.77
C ILE A 23 17.96 15.11 4.66
N PRO A 24 18.58 14.74 5.79
CA PRO A 24 19.73 13.85 5.78
C PRO A 24 19.28 12.42 5.41
N LEU A 25 19.98 11.84 4.44
CA LEU A 25 19.82 10.46 4.02
C LEU A 25 21.13 9.71 4.24
N TYR A 26 21.05 8.45 4.68
CA TYR A 26 22.19 7.59 5.01
C TYR A 26 22.24 6.41 4.05
N GLN A 27 23.43 6.15 3.50
CA GLN A 27 23.62 5.06 2.54
C GLN A 27 23.91 3.74 3.26
N TRP A 28 23.07 2.74 3.04
CA TRP A 28 23.26 1.38 3.55
C TRP A 28 22.87 0.37 2.47
N GLU A 29 23.76 -0.59 2.20
CA GLU A 29 23.59 -1.66 1.19
C GLU A 29 23.16 -1.18 -0.21
N GLY A 30 23.58 0.03 -0.60
CA GLY A 30 23.28 0.61 -1.92
C GLY A 30 22.04 1.51 -1.95
N PHE A 31 21.41 1.78 -0.81
CA PHE A 31 20.17 2.55 -0.70
C PHE A 31 20.32 3.75 0.24
N TRP A 32 19.53 4.79 0.01
CA TRP A 32 19.50 6.01 0.82
C TRP A 32 18.29 6.05 1.74
N TYR A 33 18.51 6.02 3.04
CA TYR A 33 17.46 5.97 4.06
C TYR A 33 17.39 7.24 4.89
N ARG A 34 16.19 7.67 5.29
CA ARG A 34 16.08 8.54 6.46
C ARG A 34 16.56 7.77 7.71
N SER A 35 17.07 8.48 8.72
CA SER A 35 17.64 7.87 9.92
C SER A 35 16.71 6.84 10.58
N TYR A 36 15.46 7.20 10.86
CA TYR A 36 14.50 6.28 11.49
C TYR A 36 14.18 5.08 10.59
N HIS A 37 14.16 5.26 9.26
CA HIS A 37 14.01 4.15 8.32
C HIS A 37 15.21 3.21 8.30
N LEU A 38 16.43 3.74 8.41
CA LEU A 38 17.58 2.85 8.48
C LEU A 38 17.51 1.96 9.72
N GLN A 39 17.04 2.50 10.85
CA GLN A 39 16.90 1.75 12.08
C GLN A 39 15.93 0.58 11.95
N ALA A 40 14.70 0.83 11.51
CA ALA A 40 13.69 -0.21 11.47
C ALA A 40 13.95 -1.20 10.33
N THR A 41 14.55 -0.78 9.22
CA THR A 41 14.99 -1.69 8.15
C THR A 41 16.08 -2.65 8.65
N MET A 42 17.07 -2.16 9.41
CA MET A 42 18.09 -3.02 10.03
C MET A 42 17.50 -3.99 11.05
N ALA A 43 16.54 -3.53 11.87
CA ALA A 43 15.85 -4.37 12.84
C ALA A 43 15.01 -5.45 12.14
N LEU A 44 14.25 -5.06 11.09
CA LEU A 44 13.46 -5.98 10.28
C LEU A 44 14.35 -7.07 9.67
N ARG A 45 15.45 -6.68 9.03
CA ARG A 45 16.39 -7.64 8.45
C ARG A 45 16.97 -8.63 9.46
N SER A 46 17.18 -8.19 10.70
CA SER A 46 17.82 -9.01 11.74
C SER A 46 16.85 -9.91 12.50
N HIS A 47 15.55 -9.54 12.55
CA HIS A 47 14.60 -10.16 13.47
C HIS A 47 13.32 -10.67 12.79
N PHE A 48 13.00 -10.22 11.57
CA PHE A 48 11.81 -10.68 10.87
C PHE A 48 12.00 -12.12 10.39
N SER A 49 11.04 -12.97 10.73
CA SER A 49 10.92 -14.34 10.22
C SER A 49 9.53 -14.47 9.65
N SER A 50 9.43 -14.57 8.33
CA SER A 50 8.14 -14.75 7.65
C SER A 50 7.55 -16.11 7.99
N ARG A 51 6.23 -16.16 8.08
CA ARG A 51 5.43 -17.38 8.11
C ARG A 51 4.87 -17.66 6.71
N ASP A 52 4.49 -18.91 6.46
CA ASP A 52 3.96 -19.31 5.15
C ASP A 52 2.59 -18.67 4.84
N ASP A 53 1.87 -18.21 5.87
CA ASP A 53 0.57 -17.53 5.78
C ASP A 53 0.67 -16.00 5.83
N ASP A 54 1.88 -15.43 5.81
CA ASP A 54 2.05 -13.97 5.79
C ASP A 54 1.75 -13.39 4.41
N ILE A 55 0.96 -12.29 4.38
CA ILE A 55 0.70 -11.51 3.17
C ILE A 55 1.55 -10.24 3.22
N ILE A 56 2.45 -10.08 2.25
CA ILE A 56 3.30 -8.89 2.14
C ILE A 56 2.78 -7.98 1.02
N LEU A 57 2.40 -6.76 1.36
CA LEU A 57 2.05 -5.73 0.38
C LEU A 57 3.30 -4.90 0.04
N ALA A 58 3.75 -4.99 -1.21
CA ALA A 58 4.88 -4.21 -1.73
C ALA A 58 4.37 -3.15 -2.72
N SER A 59 4.76 -1.89 -2.54
CA SER A 59 4.45 -0.82 -3.48
C SER A 59 5.47 0.31 -3.38
N SER A 60 5.66 1.04 -4.48
CA SER A 60 6.34 2.33 -4.41
C SER A 60 5.43 3.36 -3.75
N MET A 61 6.02 4.36 -3.12
CA MET A 61 5.21 5.44 -2.54
C MET A 61 4.27 6.03 -3.59
N LYS A 62 3.02 6.25 -3.15
CA LYS A 62 1.97 6.94 -3.91
C LYS A 62 1.40 6.15 -5.10
N THR A 63 1.69 4.86 -5.26
CA THR A 63 1.06 4.00 -6.29
C THR A 63 -0.22 3.31 -5.79
N GLY A 64 -0.97 3.94 -4.87
CA GLY A 64 -2.24 3.41 -4.37
C GLY A 64 -2.17 2.53 -3.11
N THR A 65 -1.07 2.55 -2.35
CA THR A 65 -0.87 1.71 -1.15
C THR A 65 -2.03 1.77 -0.14
N THR A 66 -2.56 2.96 0.17
CA THR A 66 -3.69 3.11 1.10
C THR A 66 -4.92 2.35 0.62
N TRP A 67 -5.20 2.39 -0.68
CA TRP A 67 -6.34 1.70 -1.28
C TRP A 67 -6.14 0.18 -1.28
N LEU A 68 -4.94 -0.27 -1.65
CA LEU A 68 -4.61 -1.70 -1.62
C LEU A 68 -4.68 -2.27 -0.20
N LYS A 69 -4.20 -1.53 0.82
CA LYS A 69 -4.34 -1.92 2.23
C LYS A 69 -5.80 -2.08 2.64
N ALA A 70 -6.66 -1.12 2.27
CA ALA A 70 -8.09 -1.21 2.56
C ALA A 70 -8.72 -2.44 1.88
N LEU A 71 -8.44 -2.67 0.60
CA LEU A 71 -8.97 -3.82 -0.15
C LEU A 71 -8.51 -5.15 0.47
N CYS A 72 -7.21 -5.35 0.67
CA CYS A 72 -6.69 -6.58 1.26
C CYS A 72 -7.26 -6.82 2.66
N PHE A 73 -7.34 -5.78 3.49
CA PHE A 73 -7.95 -5.88 4.82
C PHE A 73 -9.43 -6.28 4.73
N SER A 74 -10.21 -5.61 3.88
CA SER A 74 -11.63 -5.89 3.73
C SER A 74 -11.91 -7.28 3.14
N ILE A 75 -11.07 -7.79 2.24
CA ILE A 75 -11.19 -9.14 1.66
C ILE A 75 -10.86 -10.23 2.68
N VAL A 76 -9.74 -10.08 3.39
CA VAL A 76 -9.30 -11.11 4.35
C VAL A 76 -10.28 -11.21 5.52
N ASN A 77 -10.88 -10.09 5.91
CA ASN A 77 -11.81 -10.03 7.05
C ASN A 77 -13.29 -10.11 6.67
N SER A 78 -13.69 -9.97 5.39
CA SER A 78 -15.10 -10.11 4.99
C SER A 78 -15.69 -11.49 5.26
N ALA A 79 -14.85 -12.52 5.33
CA ALA A 79 -15.29 -13.87 5.68
C ALA A 79 -15.75 -13.98 7.16
N VAL A 80 -15.33 -13.06 8.04
CA VAL A 80 -15.69 -13.07 9.46
C VAL A 80 -17.11 -12.53 9.69
N ASP A 81 -17.58 -11.64 8.80
CA ASP A 81 -18.94 -11.07 8.90
C ASP A 81 -20.01 -12.06 8.42
N ALA A 82 -19.71 -12.91 7.42
CA ALA A 82 -20.65 -13.89 6.87
C ALA A 82 -21.00 -15.04 7.86
N ASP A 83 -20.04 -15.46 8.68
CA ASP A 83 -20.27 -16.47 9.73
C ASP A 83 -21.12 -15.91 10.89
N ASN A 84 -21.01 -14.60 11.17
CA ASN A 84 -21.84 -13.93 12.18
C ASN A 84 -23.25 -13.59 11.67
N GLU A 85 -23.42 -13.25 10.39
CA GLU A 85 -24.76 -13.08 9.78
C GLU A 85 -25.58 -14.36 9.79
N THR A 86 -24.95 -15.53 9.71
CA THR A 86 -25.66 -16.81 9.76
C THR A 86 -26.26 -17.10 11.16
N LEU A 87 -25.68 -16.51 12.22
CA LEU A 87 -26.23 -16.53 13.58
C LEU A 87 -27.22 -15.39 13.87
N ALA A 88 -27.18 -14.30 13.10
CA ALA A 88 -28.05 -13.13 13.28
C ALA A 88 -29.43 -13.25 12.60
N LYS A 89 -29.64 -14.24 11.72
CA LYS A 89 -30.90 -14.46 11.00
C LYS A 89 -32.11 -14.88 11.85
N THR A 90 -32.03 -14.86 13.18
CA THR A 90 -33.18 -15.20 14.04
C THR A 90 -33.94 -14.01 14.60
N ASN A 91 -33.49 -12.76 14.46
CA ASN A 91 -34.22 -11.62 15.03
C ASN A 91 -34.30 -10.44 14.03
N GLU A 92 -35.47 -10.22 13.44
CA GLU A 92 -35.77 -9.18 12.44
C GLU A 92 -35.74 -7.72 12.95
N ASP A 93 -35.27 -7.44 14.18
CA ASP A 93 -35.39 -6.10 14.79
C ASP A 93 -34.09 -5.54 15.37
N ASP A 94 -32.92 -6.12 15.07
CA ASP A 94 -31.65 -5.63 15.62
C ASP A 94 -30.69 -5.08 14.55
N HIS A 95 -30.79 -3.77 14.28
CA HIS A 95 -29.81 -3.01 13.50
C HIS A 95 -28.51 -2.79 14.30
N HIS A 96 -27.90 -3.86 14.82
CA HIS A 96 -26.53 -3.81 15.30
C HIS A 96 -25.60 -3.98 14.10
N HIS A 97 -25.38 -2.88 13.38
CA HIS A 97 -24.23 -2.76 12.47
C HIS A 97 -22.97 -3.05 13.30
N HIS A 98 -22.27 -4.15 13.01
CA HIS A 98 -20.89 -4.27 13.44
C HIS A 98 -20.14 -3.03 12.90
N PRO A 99 -19.42 -2.28 13.77
CA PRO A 99 -18.77 -1.06 13.34
C PRO A 99 -17.70 -1.40 12.30
N ASP A 100 -17.80 -0.80 11.11
CA ASP A 100 -16.83 -0.96 10.03
C ASP A 100 -15.45 -0.51 10.54
N PRO A 101 -14.44 -1.40 10.62
CA PRO A 101 -13.14 -1.02 11.18
C PRO A 101 -12.46 0.11 10.41
N LEU A 102 -12.78 0.31 9.13
CA LEU A 102 -12.23 1.42 8.35
C LEU A 102 -12.78 2.78 8.80
N VAL A 103 -13.90 2.81 9.54
CA VAL A 103 -14.46 3.97 10.29
C VAL A 103 -13.62 4.31 11.49
N GLU A 104 -13.17 3.30 12.21
CA GLU A 104 -12.46 3.51 13.47
C GLU A 104 -11.00 3.87 13.24
N ASN A 105 -10.36 3.36 12.18
CA ASN A 105 -8.94 3.59 11.94
C ASN A 105 -8.58 3.74 10.47
N HIS A 106 -7.55 4.55 10.21
CA HIS A 106 -6.94 4.66 8.88
C HIS A 106 -6.41 3.28 8.43
N PRO A 107 -6.51 2.88 7.13
CA PRO A 107 -6.08 1.56 6.66
C PRO A 107 -4.62 1.20 6.97
N ALA A 108 -3.75 2.19 7.17
CA ALA A 108 -2.35 1.97 7.57
C ALA A 108 -2.18 1.38 8.98
N VAL A 109 -3.20 1.44 9.83
CA VAL A 109 -3.18 0.83 11.17
C VAL A 109 -3.30 -0.68 11.07
N TYR A 110 -4.15 -1.18 10.17
CA TYR A 110 -4.43 -2.61 10.03
C TYR A 110 -3.35 -3.36 9.24
N VAL A 111 -2.73 -2.69 8.27
CA VAL A 111 -1.64 -3.28 7.51
C VAL A 111 -0.36 -2.51 7.83
N GLN A 112 0.50 -3.13 8.63
CA GLN A 112 1.77 -2.54 9.00
C GLN A 112 2.65 -2.33 7.76
N THR A 113 3.25 -1.15 7.67
CA THR A 113 4.20 -0.84 6.59
C THR A 113 5.57 -1.31 7.03
N LEU A 114 6.12 -2.31 6.36
CA LEU A 114 7.56 -2.54 6.36
C LEU A 114 8.16 -1.44 5.47
N GLU A 115 9.00 -0.61 6.06
CA GLU A 115 9.40 0.74 5.65
C GLU A 115 9.56 1.13 4.16
N VAL A 116 9.52 2.46 4.03
CA VAL A 116 9.21 3.34 2.90
C VAL A 116 10.26 3.40 1.77
N GLN A 117 11.37 2.65 1.86
CA GLN A 117 12.48 2.74 0.88
C GLN A 117 13.11 1.41 0.48
N VAL A 118 12.45 0.28 0.78
CA VAL A 118 12.94 -1.07 0.38
C VAL A 118 13.04 -1.22 -1.15
N PHE A 119 12.44 -0.31 -1.95
CA PHE A 119 12.36 -0.43 -3.42
C PHE A 119 13.04 0.66 -4.24
N THR A 120 13.81 1.60 -3.64
CA THR A 120 14.72 2.45 -4.42
C THR A 120 16.04 1.73 -4.68
N ALA A 121 15.99 0.44 -5.01
CA ALA A 121 17.18 -0.38 -5.17
C ALA A 121 17.87 -0.12 -6.50
N ASN A 122 19.17 -0.42 -6.51
CA ASN A 122 19.90 -0.72 -7.73
C ASN A 122 20.36 -2.18 -7.68
N PRO A 123 19.69 -3.13 -8.38
CA PRO A 123 18.43 -2.97 -9.12
C PRO A 123 17.18 -3.23 -8.24
N PRO A 124 16.04 -2.54 -8.50
CA PRO A 124 14.77 -2.78 -7.81
C PRO A 124 14.36 -4.24 -7.93
N PRO A 125 13.72 -4.84 -6.90
CA PRO A 125 13.14 -6.16 -7.03
C PRO A 125 12.18 -6.18 -8.22
N ASP A 126 12.45 -7.08 -9.15
CA ASP A 126 11.67 -7.21 -10.37
C ASP A 126 10.40 -8.04 -10.09
N TYR A 127 9.44 -7.40 -9.41
CA TYR A 127 8.17 -8.03 -9.05
C TYR A 127 7.34 -8.41 -10.26
N TRP A 128 7.53 -7.71 -11.38
CA TRP A 128 6.89 -8.06 -12.64
C TRP A 128 7.35 -9.44 -13.10
N ASN A 129 8.64 -9.64 -13.33
CA ASN A 129 9.14 -10.95 -13.75
C ASN A 129 8.94 -12.04 -12.68
N GLN A 130 8.96 -11.68 -11.38
CA GLN A 130 8.63 -12.63 -10.32
C GLN A 130 7.15 -13.08 -10.39
N SER A 131 6.22 -12.18 -10.66
CA SER A 131 4.80 -12.53 -10.85
C SER A 131 4.57 -13.45 -12.03
N LEU A 132 5.38 -13.34 -13.09
CA LEU A 132 5.33 -14.26 -14.23
C LEU A 132 5.91 -15.65 -13.89
N LYS A 133 6.94 -15.71 -13.03
CA LYS A 133 7.62 -16.95 -12.64
C LYS A 133 6.88 -17.74 -11.56
N ALA A 134 6.23 -17.04 -10.62
CA ALA A 134 5.52 -17.62 -9.48
C ALA A 134 4.20 -16.88 -9.24
N PRO A 135 3.22 -17.00 -10.17
CA PRO A 135 1.95 -16.27 -10.11
C PRO A 135 1.07 -16.66 -8.92
N ASP A 136 1.33 -17.82 -8.33
CA ASP A 136 0.75 -18.36 -7.10
C ASP A 136 1.36 -17.73 -5.82
N LYS A 137 2.49 -17.00 -5.93
CA LYS A 137 3.17 -16.36 -4.79
C LYS A 137 3.29 -14.85 -4.92
N VAL A 138 3.30 -14.33 -6.15
CA VAL A 138 3.46 -12.90 -6.42
C VAL A 138 2.40 -12.44 -7.40
N MET A 139 1.48 -11.59 -6.93
CA MET A 139 0.53 -10.89 -7.78
C MET A 139 1.04 -9.49 -8.08
N PHE A 140 1.10 -9.13 -9.36
CA PHE A 140 1.44 -7.77 -9.79
C PHE A 140 0.16 -7.00 -10.17
N LEU A 141 -0.06 -5.86 -9.52
CA LEU A 141 -1.23 -5.01 -9.75
C LEU A 141 -0.82 -3.65 -10.30
N LYS A 142 -1.58 -3.14 -11.26
CA LYS A 142 -1.47 -1.76 -11.76
C LYS A 142 -2.65 -0.93 -11.26
N TYR A 143 -2.35 0.27 -10.77
CA TYR A 143 -3.37 1.17 -10.24
C TYR A 143 -4.42 1.52 -11.31
N GLU A 144 -3.97 1.72 -12.55
CA GLU A 144 -4.80 2.06 -13.70
C GLU A 144 -5.76 0.93 -14.06
N ASP A 145 -5.29 -0.32 -13.99
CA ASP A 145 -6.12 -1.48 -14.29
C ASP A 145 -7.20 -1.65 -13.20
N LEU A 146 -6.81 -1.52 -11.93
CA LEU A 146 -7.74 -1.55 -10.79
C LEU A 146 -8.78 -0.41 -10.83
N LYS A 147 -8.41 0.76 -11.36
CA LYS A 147 -9.36 1.86 -11.58
C LYS A 147 -10.27 1.64 -12.79
N ARG A 148 -9.77 0.99 -13.83
CA ARG A 148 -10.50 0.75 -15.09
C ARG A 148 -11.57 -0.33 -14.93
N ASP A 149 -11.25 -1.42 -14.24
CA ASP A 149 -12.17 -2.53 -14.00
C ASP A 149 -12.01 -3.05 -12.55
N PRO A 150 -12.55 -2.32 -11.56
CA PRO A 150 -12.37 -2.67 -10.16
C PRO A 150 -12.98 -4.01 -9.79
N ILE A 151 -14.09 -4.42 -10.43
CA ILE A 151 -14.78 -5.67 -10.11
C ILE A 151 -13.88 -6.85 -10.45
N GLU A 152 -13.36 -6.92 -11.68
CA GLU A 152 -12.55 -8.05 -12.11
C GLU A 152 -11.18 -8.08 -11.41
N GLU A 153 -10.54 -6.92 -11.20
CA GLU A 153 -9.26 -6.87 -10.49
C GLU A 153 -9.39 -7.24 -9.00
N VAL A 154 -10.48 -6.83 -8.32
CA VAL A 154 -10.73 -7.21 -6.93
C VAL A 154 -11.10 -8.68 -6.79
N LYS A 155 -11.84 -9.27 -7.75
CA LYS A 155 -12.06 -10.72 -7.80
C LYS A 155 -10.74 -11.50 -7.93
N LYS A 156 -9.84 -11.06 -8.81
CA LYS A 156 -8.50 -11.67 -8.96
C LYS A 156 -7.68 -11.57 -7.68
N LEU A 157 -7.70 -10.40 -7.02
CA LEU A 157 -7.02 -10.20 -5.74
C LEU A 157 -7.58 -11.14 -4.67
N ALA A 158 -8.90 -11.26 -4.58
CA ALA A 158 -9.55 -12.14 -3.62
C ALA A 158 -9.24 -13.62 -3.85
N LEU A 159 -9.19 -14.06 -5.11
CA LEU A 159 -8.73 -15.40 -5.48
C LEU A 159 -7.28 -15.63 -5.06
N PHE A 160 -6.39 -14.67 -5.31
CA PHE A 160 -4.98 -14.75 -4.92
C PHE A 160 -4.78 -14.79 -3.41
N LEU A 161 -5.63 -14.08 -2.65
CA LEU A 161 -5.64 -14.10 -1.19
C LEU A 161 -6.35 -15.32 -0.58
N GLU A 162 -6.75 -16.29 -1.40
CA GLU A 162 -7.49 -17.50 -1.00
C GLU A 162 -8.83 -17.19 -0.28
N LYS A 163 -9.46 -16.07 -0.66
CA LYS A 163 -10.74 -15.59 -0.13
C LYS A 163 -11.70 -15.21 -1.27
N PRO A 164 -12.01 -16.13 -2.19
CA PRO A 164 -12.92 -15.84 -3.30
C PRO A 164 -14.30 -15.42 -2.79
N PHE A 165 -14.90 -14.45 -3.46
CA PHE A 165 -16.25 -14.00 -3.18
C PHE A 165 -17.28 -15.06 -3.62
N GLY A 166 -18.36 -15.20 -2.85
CA GLY A 166 -19.46 -16.11 -3.15
C GLY A 166 -20.43 -15.55 -4.19
N ASN A 167 -20.52 -14.23 -4.32
CA ASN A 167 -21.40 -13.55 -5.27
C ASN A 167 -20.87 -12.15 -5.62
N GLU A 168 -21.45 -11.53 -6.65
CA GLU A 168 -21.03 -10.22 -7.13
C GLU A 168 -21.29 -9.09 -6.12
N LYS A 169 -22.34 -9.23 -5.29
CA LYS A 169 -22.70 -8.22 -4.29
C LYS A 169 -21.60 -8.06 -3.22
N GLU A 170 -20.97 -9.15 -2.79
CA GLU A 170 -19.83 -9.08 -1.86
C GLU A 170 -18.64 -8.29 -2.44
N VAL A 171 -18.39 -8.42 -3.75
CA VAL A 171 -17.33 -7.69 -4.45
C VAL A 171 -17.65 -6.19 -4.47
N GLU A 172 -18.89 -5.86 -4.85
CA GLU A 172 -19.38 -4.48 -4.89
C GLU A 172 -19.30 -3.83 -3.50
N ASP A 173 -19.65 -4.57 -2.45
CA ASP A 173 -19.58 -4.08 -1.07
C ASP A 173 -18.14 -3.81 -0.64
N VAL A 174 -17.18 -4.71 -0.92
CA VAL A 174 -15.75 -4.42 -0.68
C VAL A 174 -15.30 -3.17 -1.44
N ILE A 175 -15.63 -3.06 -2.73
CA ILE A 175 -15.23 -1.93 -3.57
C ILE A 175 -15.80 -0.62 -3.02
N TRP A 176 -17.07 -0.61 -2.65
CA TRP A 176 -17.73 0.55 -2.06
C TRP A 176 -17.09 0.92 -0.72
N ARG A 177 -16.83 -0.06 0.15
CA ARG A 177 -16.20 0.16 1.46
C ARG A 177 -14.80 0.78 1.33
N CYS A 178 -14.04 0.33 0.35
CA CYS A 178 -12.69 0.83 0.10
C CYS A 178 -12.65 2.02 -0.88
N SER A 179 -13.79 2.55 -1.32
CA SER A 179 -13.83 3.62 -2.32
C SER A 179 -13.19 4.90 -1.81
N LEU A 180 -12.49 5.64 -2.69
CA LEU A 180 -11.87 6.91 -2.32
C LEU A 180 -12.89 7.89 -1.73
N GLU A 181 -14.08 7.96 -2.34
CA GLU A 181 -15.15 8.84 -1.89
C GLU A 181 -15.51 8.54 -0.44
N ARG A 182 -15.82 7.28 -0.11
CA ARG A 182 -16.15 6.87 1.26
C ARG A 182 -14.95 7.07 2.19
N LEU A 183 -13.76 6.64 1.77
CA LEU A 183 -12.53 6.75 2.57
C LEU A 183 -12.13 8.19 2.91
N LYS A 184 -12.55 9.15 2.08
CA LYS A 184 -12.27 10.58 2.26
C LYS A 184 -13.39 11.33 3.00
N ASN A 185 -14.62 10.80 3.01
CA ASN A 185 -15.83 11.52 3.41
C ASN A 185 -16.16 11.41 4.91
N LEU A 186 -17.23 12.11 5.33
CA LEU A 186 -17.56 12.47 6.72
C LEU A 186 -17.77 11.27 7.66
N GLU A 187 -18.03 10.08 7.13
CA GLU A 187 -18.17 8.87 7.95
C GLU A 187 -16.85 8.46 8.63
N LEU A 188 -15.70 8.96 8.16
CA LEU A 188 -14.38 8.60 8.66
C LEU A 188 -13.66 9.84 9.23
N GLU A 189 -14.12 10.34 10.37
CA GLU A 189 -13.49 11.47 11.08
C GLU A 189 -11.97 11.27 11.27
N VAL A 190 -11.55 10.02 11.46
CA VAL A 190 -10.14 9.63 11.57
C VAL A 190 -9.33 9.94 10.32
N ASN A 191 -9.91 9.88 9.12
CA ASN A 191 -9.21 10.19 7.87
C ASN A 191 -9.20 11.68 7.55
N LYS A 192 -10.14 12.46 8.11
CA LYS A 192 -10.20 13.92 7.91
C LYS A 192 -9.31 14.67 8.88
N ASN A 193 -9.47 14.34 10.15
CA ASN A 193 -8.95 15.11 11.27
C ASN A 193 -7.87 14.34 12.04
N GLY A 194 -7.75 13.03 11.81
CA GLY A 194 -6.69 12.23 12.40
C GLY A 194 -5.32 12.59 11.85
N VAL A 195 -4.32 12.26 12.65
CA VAL A 195 -2.92 12.47 12.35
C VAL A 195 -2.23 11.12 12.39
N ASP A 196 -1.46 10.84 11.34
CA ASP A 196 -0.64 9.65 11.28
C ASP A 196 0.39 9.69 12.42
N PRO A 197 0.43 8.66 13.29
CA PRO A 197 1.25 8.70 14.49
C PRO A 197 2.75 8.55 14.20
N TRP A 198 3.14 8.13 12.99
CA TRP A 198 4.54 7.93 12.62
C TRP A 198 5.17 9.18 12.01
N PHE A 199 4.46 9.86 11.12
CA PHE A 199 4.96 11.01 10.38
C PHE A 199 4.38 12.34 10.86
N GLY A 200 3.39 12.33 11.74
CA GLY A 200 2.68 13.54 12.17
C GLY A 200 1.91 14.22 11.04
N MET A 201 1.66 13.50 9.95
CA MET A 201 0.96 14.01 8.76
C MET A 201 -0.54 13.91 8.98
N GLN A 202 -1.31 14.92 8.56
CA GLN A 202 -2.76 14.81 8.55
C GLN A 202 -3.20 13.66 7.63
N ASN A 203 -4.10 12.81 8.11
CA ASN A 203 -4.58 11.66 7.33
C ASN A 203 -5.23 12.08 6.01
N SER A 204 -5.79 13.30 5.95
CA SER A 204 -6.38 13.89 4.74
C SER A 204 -5.39 13.97 3.57
N ALA A 205 -4.08 14.05 3.86
CA ALA A 205 -3.03 14.07 2.85
C ALA A 205 -2.91 12.76 2.04
N PHE A 206 -3.44 11.64 2.54
CA PHE A 206 -3.51 10.38 1.80
C PHE A 206 -4.63 10.38 0.74
N PHE A 207 -5.60 11.30 0.82
CA PHE A 207 -6.82 11.31 -0.01
C PHE A 207 -6.94 12.57 -0.88
N ARG A 208 -6.13 12.66 -1.94
CA ARG A 208 -6.09 13.82 -2.85
C ARG A 208 -7.20 13.78 -3.91
N THR A 209 -6.90 13.31 -5.12
CA THR A 209 -7.85 13.20 -6.26
C THR A 209 -8.16 11.76 -6.62
N GLY A 210 -7.15 10.86 -6.59
CA GLY A 210 -7.30 9.43 -6.90
C GLY A 210 -7.90 9.17 -8.29
N ILE A 211 -7.50 9.99 -9.26
CA ILE A 211 -7.85 9.87 -10.68
C ILE A 211 -6.62 9.52 -11.51
N VAL A 212 -6.84 8.81 -12.62
CA VAL A 212 -5.81 8.53 -13.61
C VAL A 212 -5.69 9.73 -14.55
N GLY A 213 -4.46 10.11 -14.91
CA GLY A 213 -4.19 11.17 -15.90
C GLY A 213 -4.09 12.59 -15.34
N ASP A 214 -4.14 12.80 -14.02
CA ASP A 214 -4.04 14.15 -13.41
C ASP A 214 -2.71 14.85 -13.69
N TRP A 215 -1.67 14.10 -14.09
CA TRP A 215 -0.38 14.65 -14.50
C TRP A 215 -0.50 15.59 -15.70
N LYS A 216 -1.51 15.43 -16.56
CA LYS A 216 -1.78 16.30 -17.73
C LYS A 216 -2.09 17.74 -17.33
N ASN A 217 -2.48 17.98 -16.08
CA ASN A 217 -2.72 19.32 -15.54
C ASN A 217 -1.45 19.98 -14.98
N LEU A 218 -0.35 19.23 -14.86
CA LEU A 218 0.88 19.65 -14.16
C LEU A 218 2.12 19.64 -15.06
N LEU A 219 2.20 18.69 -15.99
CA LEU A 219 3.35 18.51 -16.88
C LEU A 219 3.07 19.14 -18.24
N SER A 220 4.11 19.70 -18.86
CA SER A 220 4.07 20.03 -20.28
C SER A 220 4.21 18.78 -21.14
N ASP A 221 3.83 18.88 -22.42
CA ASP A 221 3.96 17.79 -23.39
C ASP A 221 5.42 17.29 -23.48
N GLU A 222 6.39 18.20 -23.49
CA GLU A 222 7.82 17.86 -23.50
C GLU A 222 8.25 17.06 -22.27
N MET A 223 7.77 17.44 -21.07
CA MET A 223 8.09 16.73 -19.83
C MET A 223 7.48 15.33 -19.82
N SER A 224 6.24 15.19 -20.31
CA SER A 224 5.58 13.89 -20.43
C SER A 224 6.30 12.99 -21.42
N GLU A 225 6.56 13.50 -22.63
CA GLU A 225 7.22 12.72 -23.68
C GLU A 225 8.58 12.21 -23.22
N ARG A 226 9.34 13.03 -22.50
CA ARG A 226 10.61 12.61 -21.91
C ARG A 226 10.45 11.46 -20.90
N LEU A 227 9.44 11.51 -20.04
CA LEU A 227 9.16 10.42 -19.09
C LEU A 227 8.72 9.14 -19.79
N ASP A 228 7.91 9.27 -20.84
CA ASP A 228 7.41 8.15 -21.64
C ASP A 228 8.59 7.46 -22.36
N GLN A 229 9.49 8.23 -22.96
CA GLN A 229 10.70 7.70 -23.59
C GLN A 229 11.61 6.97 -22.60
N ILE A 230 11.81 7.51 -21.39
CA ILE A 230 12.59 6.84 -20.34
C ILE A 230 11.93 5.53 -19.93
N THR A 231 10.60 5.55 -19.74
CA THR A 231 9.81 4.38 -19.36
C THR A 231 9.93 3.30 -20.43
N GLU A 232 9.69 3.62 -21.70
CA GLU A 232 9.82 2.68 -22.80
C GLU A 232 11.23 2.09 -22.87
N GLN A 233 12.27 2.92 -22.80
CA GLN A 233 13.66 2.43 -22.83
C GLN A 233 13.98 1.47 -21.68
N LYS A 234 13.43 1.70 -20.47
CA LYS A 234 13.70 0.88 -19.30
C LYS A 234 12.90 -0.42 -19.28
N PHE A 235 11.69 -0.42 -19.85
CA PHE A 235 10.79 -1.58 -19.79
C PHE A 235 10.64 -2.35 -21.11
N LYS A 236 11.28 -1.90 -22.20
CA LYS A 236 11.17 -2.51 -23.55
C LYS A 236 11.33 -4.02 -23.56
N GLU A 237 12.25 -4.56 -22.77
CA GLU A 237 12.58 -5.99 -22.74
C GLU A 237 11.89 -6.77 -21.61
N SER A 238 11.19 -6.09 -20.70
CA SER A 238 10.50 -6.76 -19.58
C SER A 238 9.11 -7.27 -19.96
N GLY A 239 8.52 -6.77 -21.04
CA GLY A 239 7.13 -7.03 -21.40
C GLY A 239 6.10 -6.31 -20.50
N LEU A 240 6.56 -5.48 -19.56
CA LEU A 240 5.70 -4.62 -18.77
C LEU A 240 5.36 -3.36 -19.56
N CYS A 241 4.09 -3.19 -19.89
CA CYS A 241 3.59 -2.01 -20.59
C CYS A 241 2.63 -1.22 -19.72
N PHE A 242 2.80 0.10 -19.71
CA PHE A 242 1.88 1.06 -19.12
C PHE A 242 1.01 1.66 -20.21
N GLN A 243 -0.30 1.71 -19.98
CA GLN A 243 -1.22 2.48 -20.81
C GLN A 243 -1.22 3.91 -20.24
N ILE A 244 -0.72 4.86 -21.03
CA ILE A 244 -0.51 6.27 -20.64
C ILE A 244 -1.66 7.14 -21.20
#